data_AF-A0A838PZV7-F1
#
_entry.id   AF-A0A838PZV7-F1
#
_cell.length_a   1.000
_cell.length_b   1.000
_cell.length_c   1.000
_cell.angle_alpha   90.00
_cell.angle_beta   90.00
_cell.angle_gamma   90.00
#
_symmetry.space_group_name_H-M   'P 1'
#
loop_
_entity.id
_entity.type
_entity.pdbx_description
1 polymer ?
#
loop_
_entity_poly.entity_id
_entity_poly.type
_entity_poly.pdbx_seq_one_letter_code
_entity_poly.pdbx_strand_id
1 'polypeptide(L)'
;MSSHWEVGDRQGPPWRAIGVGVLIAGLILAAILLRDRGGLSVDTGGETAEVRQRELDLVVQAPYEAGERWFCSADFPVRAFSDGLAYPPERPGGPAVQERPSACYAGMGTALEAGFQLAPSPAGVDLVSGIYLEPTPSGLPAVCQQAATTLGYPLPCPSRLPTPGSSARCLADNCLFAGGFVIEARGFPVPPDWCDGCDAHVVIAAAPAGDRAAASLVSCDGTPGSAARSEEPATRFEQCPEGPPWLPNAGGLPHEGHTLTRWRRGGIDYAVSIEGFGATRPEVLRHLTRNLSYVDAAG
;
A
#
# COMPACT_ATOMS: atom_id res chain seq x y z
N MET A 1 62.53 -10.34 9.38
CA MET A 1 62.32 -11.40 8.37
C MET A 1 60.94 -11.16 7.79
N SER A 2 60.89 -10.41 6.70
CA SER A 2 59.67 -9.85 6.11
C SER A 2 59.48 -10.50 4.75
N SER A 3 58.42 -11.29 4.59
CA SER A 3 58.04 -11.85 3.29
C SER A 3 57.03 -10.93 2.62
N HIS A 4 57.54 -10.20 1.62
CA HIS A 4 56.76 -9.53 0.59
C HIS A 4 56.14 -10.60 -0.33
N TRP A 5 54.83 -10.53 -0.57
CA TRP A 5 54.17 -11.28 -1.63
C TRP A 5 53.69 -10.28 -2.68
N GLU A 6 54.35 -10.28 -3.84
CA GLU A 6 53.88 -9.62 -5.05
C GLU A 6 52.76 -10.46 -5.66
N VAL A 7 51.57 -9.87 -5.77
CA VAL A 7 50.44 -10.43 -6.51
C VAL A 7 50.53 -9.87 -7.93
N GLY A 8 50.83 -10.73 -8.90
CA GLY A 8 50.90 -10.38 -10.31
C GLY A 8 49.50 -10.24 -10.94
N ASP A 9 49.24 -9.09 -11.53
CA ASP A 9 48.07 -8.84 -12.37
C ASP A 9 48.15 -9.65 -13.67
N ARG A 10 47.22 -10.60 -13.84
CA ARG A 10 47.00 -11.30 -15.11
C ARG A 10 45.96 -10.53 -15.94
N GLN A 11 46.42 -9.79 -16.94
CA GLN A 11 45.56 -9.21 -17.97
C GLN A 11 45.04 -10.32 -18.90
N GLY A 12 43.75 -10.64 -18.78
CA GLY A 12 43.05 -11.54 -19.70
C GLY A 12 42.60 -10.83 -20.99
N PRO A 13 42.34 -11.56 -22.09
CA PRO A 13 42.03 -10.96 -23.38
C PRO A 13 40.63 -10.30 -23.42
N PRO A 14 40.43 -9.23 -24.22
CA PRO A 14 39.20 -8.43 -24.22
C PRO A 14 38.09 -9.07 -25.08
N TRP A 15 37.53 -10.20 -24.64
CA TRP A 15 36.43 -10.88 -25.34
C TRP A 15 35.10 -10.11 -25.30
N ARG A 16 34.98 -9.06 -24.46
CA ARG A 16 33.74 -8.29 -24.28
C ARG A 16 33.44 -7.31 -25.43
N ALA A 17 34.43 -6.91 -26.21
CA ALA A 17 34.22 -5.94 -27.30
C ALA A 17 33.59 -6.56 -28.56
N ILE A 18 33.82 -7.86 -28.81
CA ILE A 18 33.33 -8.53 -30.03
C ILE A 18 31.84 -8.92 -29.89
N GLY A 19 31.39 -9.26 -28.68
CA GLY A 19 30.00 -9.69 -28.45
C GLY A 19 28.95 -8.58 -28.62
N VAL A 20 29.29 -7.33 -28.32
CA VAL A 20 28.35 -6.19 -28.39
C VAL A 20 28.10 -5.75 -29.85
N GLY A 21 29.11 -5.83 -30.72
CA GLY A 21 28.98 -5.42 -32.12
C GLY A 21 27.99 -6.29 -32.92
N VAL A 22 27.95 -7.60 -32.66
CA VAL A 22 27.07 -8.53 -33.39
C VAL A 22 25.60 -8.35 -33.00
N LEU A 23 25.31 -8.05 -31.73
CA LEU A 23 23.94 -7.82 -31.25
C LEU A 23 23.32 -6.54 -31.84
N ILE A 24 24.09 -5.45 -31.93
CA ILE A 24 23.59 -4.19 -32.49
C ILE A 24 23.31 -4.34 -34.00
N ALA A 25 24.19 -5.01 -34.74
CA ALA A 25 23.96 -5.27 -36.17
C ALA A 25 22.71 -6.15 -36.42
N GLY A 26 22.45 -7.13 -35.57
CA GLY A 26 21.26 -7.97 -35.63
C GLY A 26 19.95 -7.20 -35.39
N LEU A 27 19.93 -6.30 -34.41
CA LEU A 27 18.74 -5.48 -34.10
C LEU A 27 18.42 -4.47 -35.22
N ILE A 28 19.43 -3.87 -35.83
CA ILE A 28 19.24 -2.95 -36.97
C ILE A 28 18.67 -3.70 -38.18
N LEU A 29 19.18 -4.91 -38.48
CA LEU A 29 18.69 -5.71 -39.60
C LEU A 29 17.23 -6.16 -39.37
N ALA A 30 16.87 -6.55 -38.14
CA ALA A 30 15.51 -6.91 -37.78
C ALA A 30 14.53 -5.73 -37.90
N ALA A 31 14.94 -4.52 -37.48
CA ALA A 31 14.12 -3.31 -37.62
C ALA A 31 13.88 -2.92 -39.08
N ILE A 32 14.88 -3.09 -39.96
CA ILE A 32 14.73 -2.83 -41.40
C ILE A 32 13.79 -3.85 -42.05
N LEU A 33 13.93 -5.14 -41.72
CA LEU A 33 13.08 -6.19 -42.27
C LEU A 33 11.62 -6.11 -41.78
N LEU A 34 11.38 -5.56 -40.59
CA LEU A 34 10.02 -5.30 -40.08
C LEU A 34 9.38 -4.06 -40.73
N ARG A 35 10.18 -3.09 -41.18
CA ARG A 35 9.67 -1.87 -41.82
C ARG A 35 9.18 -2.09 -43.25
N ASP A 36 9.78 -3.03 -43.98
CA ASP A 36 9.42 -3.32 -45.39
C ASP A 36 8.19 -4.25 -45.56
N ARG A 37 7.69 -4.86 -44.47
CA ARG A 37 6.49 -5.72 -44.51
C ARG A 37 5.17 -5.00 -44.18
N GLY A 38 5.19 -3.71 -43.90
CA GLY A 38 4.05 -2.95 -43.38
C GLY A 38 3.26 -2.11 -44.38
N GLY A 39 3.37 -2.35 -45.69
CA GLY A 39 2.58 -1.66 -46.71
C GLY A 39 1.11 -2.09 -46.73
N LEU A 40 0.32 -1.61 -45.77
CA LEU A 40 -1.14 -1.70 -45.76
C LEU A 40 -1.69 -0.29 -45.52
N SER A 41 -1.92 0.44 -46.60
CA SER A 41 -2.76 1.63 -46.59
C SER A 41 -4.20 1.18 -46.38
N VAL A 42 -4.72 1.36 -45.17
CA VAL A 42 -6.16 1.23 -44.91
C VAL A 42 -6.81 2.57 -45.26
N ASP A 43 -7.59 2.53 -46.32
CA ASP A 43 -8.50 3.58 -46.76
C ASP A 43 -9.57 3.76 -45.67
N THR A 44 -9.55 4.88 -44.94
CA THR A 44 -10.57 5.23 -43.94
C THR A 44 -11.60 6.16 -44.58
N GLY A 45 -12.24 5.63 -45.62
CA GLY A 45 -13.47 6.20 -46.17
C GLY A 45 -14.66 5.79 -45.30
N GLY A 46 -15.11 6.70 -44.43
CA GLY A 46 -16.50 6.78 -43.97
C GLY A 46 -17.01 5.66 -43.06
N GLU A 47 -16.64 5.68 -41.78
CA GLU A 47 -17.38 4.96 -40.73
C GLU A 47 -17.12 5.56 -39.34
N THR A 48 -17.37 6.87 -39.19
CA THR A 48 -17.20 7.59 -37.91
C THR A 48 -18.38 7.44 -36.93
N ALA A 49 -19.29 6.48 -37.13
CA ALA A 49 -20.46 6.31 -36.28
C ALA A 49 -20.48 5.03 -35.44
N GLU A 50 -19.81 3.94 -35.84
CA GLU A 50 -19.98 2.64 -35.17
C GLU A 50 -18.90 2.30 -34.13
N VAL A 51 -17.70 2.90 -34.23
CA VAL A 51 -16.62 2.65 -33.25
C VAL A 51 -16.87 3.34 -31.90
N ARG A 52 -17.68 4.40 -31.87
CA ARG A 52 -18.03 5.10 -30.61
C ARG A 52 -19.07 4.37 -29.78
N GLN A 53 -19.74 3.36 -30.34
CA GLN A 53 -20.82 2.64 -29.66
C GLN A 53 -20.34 1.37 -28.95
N ARG A 54 -19.11 0.91 -29.24
CA ARG A 54 -18.52 -0.27 -28.57
C ARG A 54 -17.67 0.05 -27.34
N GLU A 55 -17.35 1.32 -27.11
CA GLU A 55 -16.59 1.79 -25.94
C GLU A 55 -17.50 2.23 -24.78
N LEU A 56 -18.83 2.15 -24.95
CA LEU A 56 -19.83 2.59 -23.97
C LEU A 56 -20.62 1.45 -23.30
N ASP A 57 -20.40 0.19 -23.66
CA ASP A 57 -21.37 -0.89 -23.37
C ASP A 57 -20.92 -1.98 -22.38
N LEU A 58 -19.79 -1.83 -21.70
CA LEU A 58 -19.41 -2.72 -20.58
C LEU A 58 -19.06 -1.89 -19.34
N VAL A 59 -19.98 -1.01 -18.99
CA VAL A 59 -19.98 -0.25 -17.73
C VAL A 59 -20.60 -1.10 -16.60
N VAL A 60 -21.40 -2.10 -16.98
CA VAL A 60 -22.15 -3.01 -16.11
C VAL A 60 -22.04 -4.44 -16.60
N GLN A 61 -21.93 -5.39 -15.68
CA GLN A 61 -21.97 -6.83 -15.97
C GLN A 61 -23.08 -7.49 -15.14
N ALA A 62 -23.72 -8.53 -15.71
CA ALA A 62 -24.59 -9.39 -14.92
C ALA A 62 -23.75 -10.26 -13.96
N PRO A 63 -24.19 -10.49 -12.72
CA PRO A 63 -23.52 -11.44 -11.84
C PRO A 63 -23.63 -12.86 -12.41
N TYR A 64 -22.66 -13.70 -12.08
CA TYR A 64 -22.67 -15.11 -12.45
C TYR A 64 -22.84 -16.00 -11.22
N GLU A 65 -23.44 -17.16 -11.45
CA GLU A 65 -23.71 -18.18 -10.43
C GLU A 65 -22.61 -19.25 -10.46
N ALA A 66 -22.13 -19.66 -9.29
CA ALA A 66 -21.24 -20.80 -9.13
C ALA A 66 -21.62 -21.59 -7.87
N GLY A 67 -22.34 -22.70 -8.08
CA GLY A 67 -23.01 -23.42 -7.00
C GLY A 67 -24.17 -22.59 -6.44
N GLU A 68 -24.30 -22.51 -5.12
CA GLU A 68 -25.34 -21.70 -4.45
C GLU A 68 -24.89 -20.25 -4.17
N ARG A 69 -23.96 -19.72 -4.98
CA ARG A 69 -23.29 -18.45 -4.72
C ARG A 69 -23.28 -17.57 -5.96
N TRP A 70 -23.40 -16.27 -5.75
CA TRP A 70 -23.38 -15.24 -6.77
C TRP A 70 -22.13 -14.39 -6.66
N PHE A 71 -21.49 -14.16 -7.78
CA PHE A 71 -20.22 -13.44 -7.86
C PHE A 71 -20.29 -12.36 -8.94
N CYS A 72 -19.48 -11.33 -8.72
CA CYS A 72 -19.06 -10.43 -9.77
C CYS A 72 -17.64 -10.80 -10.21
N SER A 73 -17.29 -10.52 -11.47
CA SER A 73 -15.94 -10.79 -11.96
C SER A 73 -14.93 -9.82 -11.34
N ALA A 74 -13.64 -10.15 -11.45
CA ALA A 74 -12.57 -9.29 -10.96
C ALA A 74 -12.57 -7.90 -11.64
N ASP A 75 -13.00 -7.82 -12.91
CA ASP A 75 -13.10 -6.57 -13.66
C ASP A 75 -14.33 -5.74 -13.29
N PHE A 76 -15.31 -6.33 -12.59
CA PHE A 76 -16.57 -5.69 -12.17
C PHE A 76 -16.88 -5.92 -10.69
N PRO A 77 -15.96 -5.64 -9.75
CA PRO A 77 -16.03 -6.20 -8.41
C PRO A 77 -17.12 -5.58 -7.51
N VAL A 78 -17.68 -4.42 -7.89
CA VAL A 78 -18.69 -3.73 -7.08
C VAL A 78 -20.05 -4.39 -7.26
N ARG A 79 -20.63 -4.93 -6.18
CA ARG A 79 -21.93 -5.60 -6.17
C ARG A 79 -23.03 -4.59 -5.89
N ALA A 80 -24.00 -4.45 -6.78
CA ALA A 80 -25.17 -3.60 -6.58
C ALA A 80 -26.44 -4.44 -6.42
N PHE A 81 -27.38 -4.00 -5.57
CA PHE A 81 -28.58 -4.76 -5.19
C PHE A 81 -29.87 -3.99 -5.48
N SER A 82 -30.99 -4.70 -5.50
CA SER A 82 -32.30 -4.14 -5.86
C SER A 82 -32.84 -3.10 -4.87
N ASP A 83 -32.23 -2.98 -3.69
CA ASP A 83 -32.50 -1.92 -2.71
C ASP A 83 -31.86 -0.57 -3.06
N GLY A 84 -31.09 -0.52 -4.17
CA GLY A 84 -30.41 0.69 -4.63
C GLY A 84 -29.04 0.91 -3.97
N LEU A 85 -28.53 -0.06 -3.22
CA LEU A 85 -27.21 0.01 -2.58
C LEU A 85 -26.15 -0.73 -3.40
N ALA A 86 -24.95 -0.14 -3.42
CA ALA A 86 -23.75 -0.73 -3.98
C ALA A 86 -22.69 -0.97 -2.90
N TYR A 87 -22.09 -2.14 -2.96
CA TYR A 87 -21.15 -2.69 -2.00
C TYR A 87 -19.83 -2.92 -2.73
N PRO A 88 -18.82 -2.07 -2.49
CA PRO A 88 -17.53 -2.31 -3.09
C PRO A 88 -16.87 -3.53 -2.42
N PRO A 89 -15.95 -4.24 -3.11
CA PRO A 89 -15.39 -5.51 -2.64
C PRO A 89 -14.72 -5.41 -1.26
N GLU A 90 -14.21 -4.23 -0.92
CA GLU A 90 -13.58 -3.91 0.36
C GLU A 90 -14.53 -3.81 1.55
N ARG A 91 -15.84 -3.65 1.33
CA ARG A 91 -16.75 -3.26 2.40
C ARG A 91 -16.95 -4.42 3.40
N PRO A 92 -16.63 -4.24 4.70
CA PRO A 92 -16.95 -5.25 5.70
C PRO A 92 -18.46 -5.46 5.82
N GLY A 93 -18.88 -6.72 6.01
CA GLY A 93 -20.28 -7.06 6.28
C GLY A 93 -21.27 -6.73 5.16
N GLY A 94 -20.94 -7.05 3.90
CA GLY A 94 -21.87 -6.98 2.78
C GLY A 94 -22.93 -8.09 2.75
N PRO A 95 -23.91 -8.02 1.83
CA PRO A 95 -24.88 -9.08 1.60
C PRO A 95 -24.19 -10.43 1.38
N ALA A 96 -24.83 -11.48 1.88
CA ALA A 96 -24.27 -12.83 1.83
C ALA A 96 -23.96 -13.25 0.39
N VAL A 97 -23.02 -14.17 0.20
CA VAL A 97 -22.66 -14.66 -1.15
C VAL A 97 -23.80 -15.43 -1.83
N GLN A 98 -24.80 -15.87 -1.06
CA GLN A 98 -26.02 -16.50 -1.56
C GLN A 98 -27.02 -15.47 -2.14
N GLU A 99 -26.86 -14.19 -1.80
CA GLU A 99 -27.73 -13.12 -2.29
C GLU A 99 -27.23 -12.62 -3.65
N ARG A 100 -28.12 -12.70 -4.65
CA ARG A 100 -27.84 -12.31 -6.03
C ARG A 100 -27.79 -10.79 -6.17
N PRO A 101 -26.67 -10.20 -6.60
CA PRO A 101 -26.63 -8.79 -7.01
C PRO A 101 -27.59 -8.53 -8.18
N SER A 102 -28.15 -7.33 -8.29
CA SER A 102 -28.87 -6.91 -9.49
C SER A 102 -27.90 -6.59 -10.64
N ALA A 103 -26.70 -6.09 -10.32
CA ALA A 103 -25.68 -5.68 -11.28
C ALA A 103 -24.27 -5.70 -10.65
N CYS A 104 -23.26 -5.78 -11.50
CA CYS A 104 -21.84 -5.68 -11.15
C CYS A 104 -21.19 -4.50 -11.89
N TYR A 105 -20.36 -3.71 -11.22
CA TYR A 105 -19.73 -2.51 -11.77
C TYR A 105 -18.21 -2.54 -11.61
N ALA A 106 -17.49 -1.94 -12.58
CA ALA A 106 -16.03 -1.85 -12.58
C ALA A 106 -15.46 -1.04 -11.41
N GLY A 107 -16.24 -0.08 -10.91
CA GLY A 107 -15.84 0.73 -9.77
C GLY A 107 -17.02 1.40 -9.10
N MET A 108 -16.76 1.96 -7.91
CA MET A 108 -17.81 2.60 -7.12
C MET A 108 -18.35 3.86 -7.81
N GLY A 109 -17.49 4.66 -8.45
CA GLY A 109 -17.91 5.84 -9.22
C GLY A 109 -18.93 5.50 -10.30
N THR A 110 -18.70 4.40 -11.03
CA THR A 110 -19.61 3.89 -12.05
C THR A 110 -20.96 3.45 -11.48
N ALA A 111 -20.97 2.78 -10.34
CA ALA A 111 -22.22 2.39 -9.66
C ALA A 111 -23.02 3.63 -9.20
N LEU A 112 -22.33 4.67 -8.70
CA LEU A 112 -22.95 5.94 -8.31
C LEU A 112 -23.55 6.67 -9.52
N GLU A 113 -22.83 6.73 -10.64
CA GLU A 113 -23.34 7.31 -11.90
C GLU A 113 -24.58 6.56 -12.43
N ALA A 114 -24.65 5.24 -12.19
CA ALA A 114 -25.81 4.42 -12.50
C ALA A 114 -26.99 4.58 -11.52
N GLY A 115 -26.88 5.48 -10.52
CA GLY A 115 -27.94 5.82 -9.58
C GLY A 115 -27.97 4.99 -8.29
N PHE A 116 -26.99 4.10 -8.07
CA PHE A 116 -26.85 3.41 -6.80
C PHE A 116 -26.22 4.34 -5.75
N GLN A 117 -26.44 4.02 -4.48
CA GLN A 117 -25.79 4.70 -3.37
C GLN A 117 -24.75 3.78 -2.76
N LEU A 118 -23.65 4.35 -2.26
CA LEU A 118 -22.71 3.59 -1.45
C LEU A 118 -23.44 3.07 -0.21
N ALA A 119 -23.38 1.75 0.00
CA ALA A 119 -23.94 1.15 1.21
C ALA A 119 -23.31 1.79 2.46
N PRO A 120 -24.11 2.16 3.47
CA PRO A 120 -23.59 2.81 4.67
C PRO A 120 -22.54 1.91 5.35
N SER A 121 -21.52 2.52 5.95
CA SER A 121 -20.53 1.79 6.74
C SER A 121 -21.22 1.00 7.87
N PRO A 122 -20.78 -0.23 8.17
CA PRO A 122 -21.28 -0.95 9.32
C PRO A 122 -21.09 -0.16 10.62
N ALA A 123 -21.91 -0.47 11.63
CA ALA A 123 -21.81 0.19 12.93
C ALA A 123 -20.40 0.04 13.53
N GLY A 124 -19.81 1.16 13.95
CA GLY A 124 -18.47 1.17 14.50
C GLY A 124 -17.35 1.09 13.45
N VAL A 125 -17.64 1.16 12.15
CA VAL A 125 -16.63 1.24 11.09
C VAL A 125 -16.59 2.65 10.51
N ASP A 126 -15.39 3.23 10.46
CA ASP A 126 -15.19 4.54 9.84
C ASP A 126 -14.77 4.32 8.38
N LEU A 127 -15.38 5.04 7.42
CA LEU A 127 -14.91 5.06 6.03
C LEU A 127 -14.15 6.36 5.80
N VAL A 128 -12.85 6.26 5.51
CA VAL A 128 -11.98 7.43 5.31
C VAL A 128 -11.27 7.29 3.98
N SER A 129 -11.54 8.21 3.06
CA SER A 129 -10.94 8.19 1.71
C SER A 129 -11.07 6.84 1.00
N GLY A 130 -12.22 6.16 1.15
CA GLY A 130 -12.47 4.85 0.54
C GLY A 130 -11.84 3.65 1.28
N ILE A 131 -11.15 3.86 2.40
CA ILE A 131 -10.61 2.80 3.25
C ILE A 131 -11.48 2.63 4.49
N TYR A 132 -11.92 1.41 4.76
CA TYR A 132 -12.67 1.08 5.97
C TYR A 132 -11.72 0.87 7.15
N LEU A 133 -12.02 1.50 8.28
CA LEU A 133 -11.27 1.41 9.52
C LEU A 133 -12.17 0.80 10.61
N GLU A 134 -11.79 -0.38 11.10
CA GLU A 134 -12.51 -1.09 12.16
C GLU A 134 -11.84 -0.89 13.53
N PRO A 135 -12.56 -1.14 14.64
CA PRO A 135 -11.93 -1.27 15.94
C PRO A 135 -10.79 -2.30 15.87
N THR A 136 -9.64 -1.93 16.42
CA THR A 136 -8.52 -2.86 16.57
C THR A 136 -8.93 -4.12 17.35
N PRO A 137 -8.38 -5.31 17.03
CA PRO A 137 -8.61 -6.52 17.81
C PRO A 137 -8.35 -6.33 19.31
N SER A 138 -9.21 -6.91 20.15
CA SER A 138 -9.17 -6.71 21.61
C SER A 138 -7.87 -7.13 22.31
N GLY A 139 -7.04 -7.94 21.66
CA GLY A 139 -5.73 -8.35 22.18
C GLY A 139 -4.62 -7.31 21.98
N LEU A 140 -4.72 -6.41 21.00
CA LEU A 140 -3.62 -5.48 20.68
C LEU A 140 -3.29 -4.51 21.83
N PRO A 141 -4.26 -3.96 22.59
CA PRO A 141 -3.94 -3.12 23.75
C PRO A 141 -3.00 -3.79 24.76
N ALA A 142 -3.19 -5.08 25.03
CA ALA A 142 -2.31 -5.83 25.94
C ALA A 142 -0.90 -5.99 25.36
N VAL A 143 -0.78 -6.21 24.04
CA VAL A 143 0.51 -6.28 23.34
C VAL A 143 1.25 -4.94 23.40
N CYS A 144 0.55 -3.83 23.14
CA CYS A 144 1.11 -2.48 23.26
C CYS A 144 1.60 -2.23 24.70
N GLN A 145 0.80 -2.59 25.71
CA GLN A 145 1.15 -2.40 27.11
C GLN A 145 2.40 -3.21 27.48
N GLN A 146 2.47 -4.48 27.08
CA GLN A 146 3.63 -5.33 27.32
C GLN A 146 4.89 -4.78 26.65
N ALA A 147 4.77 -4.29 25.41
CA ALA A 147 5.86 -3.65 24.69
C ALA A 147 6.32 -2.37 25.41
N ALA A 148 5.41 -1.55 25.91
CA ALA A 148 5.73 -0.31 26.62
C ALA A 148 6.48 -0.60 27.93
N THR A 149 6.02 -1.59 28.71
CA THR A 149 6.73 -2.06 29.90
C THR A 149 8.14 -2.56 29.57
N THR A 150 8.29 -3.31 28.47
CA THR A 150 9.58 -3.88 28.06
C THR A 150 10.56 -2.81 27.59
N LEU A 151 10.07 -1.83 26.84
CA LEU A 151 10.88 -0.75 26.27
C LEU A 151 11.16 0.39 27.26
N GLY A 152 10.33 0.52 28.30
CA GLY A 152 10.49 1.55 29.33
C GLY A 152 10.06 2.95 28.89
N TYR A 153 9.25 3.08 27.83
CA TYR A 153 8.68 4.35 27.38
C TYR A 153 7.28 4.23 26.79
N PRO A 154 6.50 5.34 26.71
CA PRO A 154 5.13 5.29 26.22
C PRO A 154 5.02 4.95 24.74
N LEU A 155 4.11 4.05 24.39
CA LEU A 155 3.90 3.57 23.01
C LEU A 155 2.56 4.00 22.42
N PRO A 156 2.49 4.26 21.10
CA PRO A 156 1.23 4.49 20.42
C PRO A 156 0.50 3.16 20.21
N CYS A 157 -0.72 3.05 20.71
CA CYS A 157 -1.58 1.90 20.50
C CYS A 157 -2.85 2.31 19.72
N PRO A 158 -3.06 1.80 18.49
CA PRO A 158 -4.20 2.18 17.67
C PRO A 158 -5.49 1.56 18.18
N SER A 159 -6.56 2.37 18.26
CA SER A 159 -7.92 1.88 18.47
C SER A 159 -8.66 1.58 17.16
N ARG A 160 -8.10 2.01 16.03
CA ARG A 160 -8.64 1.83 14.67
C ARG A 160 -7.55 1.36 13.71
N LEU A 161 -7.88 0.42 12.83
CA LEU A 161 -6.99 -0.04 11.76
C LEU A 161 -7.76 -0.37 10.47
N PRO A 162 -7.10 -0.32 9.31
CA PRO A 162 -7.70 -0.73 8.04
C PRO A 162 -8.25 -2.17 8.04
N THR A 163 -9.37 -2.37 7.36
CA THR A 163 -10.10 -3.63 7.25
C THR A 163 -10.69 -3.85 5.85
N PRO A 164 -10.96 -5.09 5.43
CA PRO A 164 -10.32 -6.31 5.94
C PRO A 164 -8.83 -6.25 5.65
N GLY A 165 -7.98 -6.57 6.62
CA GLY A 165 -6.54 -6.64 6.41
C GLY A 165 -5.96 -7.80 7.19
N SER A 166 -4.66 -8.07 7.01
CA SER A 166 -3.93 -8.79 8.04
C SER A 166 -4.08 -7.98 9.34
N SER A 167 -4.76 -8.57 10.34
CA SER A 167 -4.91 -7.98 11.68
C SER A 167 -3.55 -7.45 12.13
N ALA A 168 -3.45 -6.23 12.69
CA ALA A 168 -2.18 -5.63 13.11
C ALA A 168 -1.21 -6.69 13.65
N ARG A 169 -0.18 -6.99 12.87
CA ARG A 169 0.81 -8.00 13.25
C ARG A 169 2.02 -7.27 13.78
N CYS A 170 2.40 -7.68 14.98
CA CYS A 170 3.81 -7.73 15.31
C CYS A 170 4.48 -8.68 14.30
N LEU A 171 5.51 -8.24 13.59
CA LEU A 171 6.17 -9.10 12.62
C LEU A 171 6.85 -10.27 13.36
N ALA A 172 6.53 -11.50 12.97
CA ALA A 172 6.93 -12.72 13.68
C ALA A 172 6.54 -12.73 15.18
N ASP A 173 5.35 -12.21 15.50
CA ASP A 173 4.80 -12.12 16.86
C ASP A 173 5.62 -11.24 17.83
N ASN A 174 6.54 -10.42 17.30
CA ASN A 174 7.31 -9.45 18.06
C ASN A 174 7.16 -8.03 17.49
N CYS A 175 6.73 -7.08 18.31
CA CYS A 175 6.61 -5.68 17.90
C CYS A 175 7.88 -4.86 18.19
N LEU A 176 8.92 -5.50 18.74
CA LEU A 176 10.15 -4.85 19.18
C LEU A 176 11.26 -5.05 18.15
N PHE A 177 11.80 -3.94 17.62
CA PHE A 177 12.85 -3.95 16.60
C PHE A 177 13.91 -2.93 16.95
N ALA A 178 15.19 -3.30 17.00
CA ALA A 178 16.31 -2.37 17.24
C ALA A 178 16.12 -1.37 18.42
N GLY A 179 15.41 -1.77 19.49
CA GLY A 179 15.09 -0.90 20.63
C GLY A 179 13.87 0.03 20.43
N GLY A 180 13.25 -0.04 19.26
CA GLY A 180 11.99 0.60 18.89
C GLY A 180 10.79 -0.36 18.90
N PHE A 181 9.66 0.20 18.49
CA PHE A 181 8.36 -0.47 18.38
C PHE A 181 7.79 -0.28 16.98
N VAL A 182 7.23 -1.34 16.39
CA VAL A 182 6.56 -1.31 15.08
C VAL A 182 5.31 -2.20 15.12
N ILE A 183 4.17 -1.63 14.74
CA ILE A 183 2.95 -2.34 14.34
C ILE A 183 2.76 -2.14 12.84
N GLU A 184 2.38 -3.21 12.16
CA GLU A 184 2.04 -3.16 10.74
C GLU A 184 0.69 -3.84 10.46
N ALA A 185 -0.11 -3.22 9.60
CA ALA A 185 -1.32 -3.81 9.04
C ALA A 185 -1.21 -3.78 7.50
N ARG A 186 -1.28 -4.95 6.85
CA ARG A 186 -1.08 -5.11 5.39
C ARG A 186 -2.28 -5.73 4.69
N GLY A 187 -2.29 -5.62 3.35
CA GLY A 187 -3.18 -6.36 2.47
C GLY A 187 -4.63 -5.95 2.63
N PHE A 188 -4.88 -4.73 3.11
CA PHE A 188 -6.23 -4.18 3.12
C PHE A 188 -6.57 -3.60 1.76
N PRO A 189 -7.81 -3.75 1.31
CA PRO A 189 -8.21 -3.23 0.02
C PRO A 189 -8.27 -1.70 0.05
N VAL A 190 -7.90 -1.11 -1.08
CA VAL A 190 -7.82 0.33 -1.28
C VAL A 190 -8.57 0.72 -2.56
N PRO A 191 -9.00 1.99 -2.69
CA PRO A 191 -9.61 2.47 -3.92
C PRO A 191 -8.75 2.24 -5.17
N PRO A 192 -9.34 2.07 -6.36
CA PRO A 192 -8.60 1.83 -7.60
C PRO A 192 -7.56 2.91 -7.96
N ASP A 193 -7.78 4.16 -7.54
CA ASP A 193 -6.88 5.29 -7.73
C ASP A 193 -5.81 5.40 -6.61
N TRP A 194 -5.81 4.48 -5.65
CA TRP A 194 -4.81 4.45 -4.60
C TRP A 194 -3.45 4.09 -5.20
N CYS A 195 -3.27 2.87 -5.68
CA CYS A 195 -2.01 2.41 -6.25
C CYS A 195 -2.28 1.27 -7.23
N ASP A 196 -1.42 1.12 -8.24
CA ASP A 196 -1.50 0.00 -9.17
C ASP A 196 -0.86 -1.25 -8.56
N GLY A 197 -1.69 -2.14 -8.01
CA GLY A 197 -1.27 -3.45 -7.50
C GLY A 197 -0.37 -3.43 -6.26
N CYS A 198 -0.38 -2.37 -5.43
CA CYS A 198 0.46 -2.32 -4.23
C CYS A 198 -0.06 -3.18 -3.08
N ASP A 199 0.84 -3.60 -2.18
CA ASP A 199 0.53 -4.35 -0.97
C ASP A 199 0.11 -3.39 0.16
N ALA A 200 -1.03 -2.73 -0.03
CA ALA A 200 -1.45 -1.61 0.81
C ALA A 200 -1.27 -1.89 2.30
N HIS A 201 -0.40 -1.09 2.93
CA HIS A 201 -0.08 -1.25 4.34
C HIS A 201 0.07 0.06 5.11
N VAL A 202 -0.19 -0.04 6.41
CA VAL A 202 -0.03 1.01 7.42
C VAL A 202 1.02 0.57 8.41
N VAL A 203 1.94 1.47 8.74
CA VAL A 203 2.96 1.27 9.77
C VAL A 203 2.81 2.31 10.86
N ILE A 204 2.79 1.85 12.11
CA ILE A 204 2.79 2.69 13.31
C ILE A 204 4.04 2.33 14.09
N ALA A 205 4.88 3.31 14.37
CA ALA A 205 6.16 3.07 15.00
C ALA A 205 6.51 4.10 16.08
N ALA A 206 7.39 3.69 16.99
CA ALA A 206 7.96 4.57 18.00
C ALA A 206 9.41 4.18 18.32
N ALA A 207 10.23 5.17 18.64
CA ALA A 207 11.63 4.99 18.99
C ALA A 207 12.12 6.11 19.93
N PRO A 208 13.10 5.85 20.83
CA PRO A 208 13.72 6.91 21.62
C PRO A 208 14.40 7.96 20.74
N ALA A 209 14.20 9.23 21.06
CA ALA A 209 14.83 10.32 20.34
C ALA A 209 16.36 10.25 20.42
N GLY A 210 17.01 10.28 19.25
CA GLY A 210 18.47 10.26 19.16
C GLY A 210 19.10 8.87 19.19
N ASP A 211 18.31 7.82 19.40
CA ASP A 211 18.78 6.44 19.20
C ASP A 211 19.02 6.19 17.71
N ARG A 212 20.30 5.97 17.35
CA ARG A 212 20.69 5.74 15.96
C ARG A 212 20.25 4.38 15.44
N ALA A 213 20.17 3.37 16.29
CA ALA A 213 19.77 2.03 15.89
C ALA A 213 18.27 1.98 15.58
N ALA A 214 17.45 2.74 16.33
CA ALA A 214 16.01 2.79 16.16
C ALA A 214 15.53 3.93 15.23
N ALA A 215 16.38 4.89 14.85
CA ALA A 215 15.98 6.05 14.04
C ALA A 215 15.33 5.69 12.71
N SER A 216 15.74 4.59 12.10
CA SER A 216 15.19 4.07 10.85
C SER A 216 13.76 3.55 10.94
N LEU A 217 13.26 3.31 12.16
CA LEU A 217 11.89 2.86 12.38
C LEU A 217 10.88 3.99 12.39
N VAL A 218 11.33 5.24 12.43
CA VAL A 218 10.46 6.44 12.57
C VAL A 218 10.81 7.54 11.57
N SER A 219 11.59 7.22 10.53
CA SER A 219 12.03 8.15 9.50
C SER A 219 12.15 7.47 8.14
N CYS A 220 12.07 8.26 7.07
CA CYS A 220 12.20 7.76 5.70
C CYS A 220 13.62 7.34 5.30
N ASP A 221 14.65 7.96 5.88
CA ASP A 221 16.05 7.86 5.43
C ASP A 221 16.98 7.23 6.48
N GLY A 222 16.43 6.78 7.61
CA GLY A 222 17.20 6.28 8.74
C GLY A 222 18.11 7.30 9.41
N THR A 223 18.04 8.58 9.03
CA THR A 223 18.94 9.60 9.56
C THR A 223 18.32 10.24 10.80
N PRO A 224 18.97 10.12 11.98
CA PRO A 224 18.45 10.73 13.19
C PRO A 224 18.35 12.26 13.03
N GLY A 225 17.13 12.79 13.11
CA GLY A 225 16.90 14.24 13.17
C GLY A 225 16.98 15.00 11.84
N SER A 226 17.00 14.32 10.69
CA SER A 226 17.19 14.96 9.37
C SER A 226 16.02 15.80 8.85
N ALA A 227 14.81 15.71 9.43
CA ALA A 227 13.69 16.56 9.02
C ALA A 227 12.91 17.15 10.19
N ALA A 228 12.30 18.32 9.93
CA ALA A 228 11.59 19.13 10.89
C ALA A 228 10.41 18.36 11.48
N ARG A 229 10.56 17.93 12.73
CA ARG A 229 9.52 17.25 13.51
C ARG A 229 8.45 18.26 13.89
N SER A 230 7.19 17.83 13.83
CA SER A 230 6.13 18.56 14.52
C SER A 230 6.10 18.18 16.00
N GLU A 231 5.68 19.10 16.86
CA GLU A 231 5.29 18.79 18.24
C GLU A 231 3.90 18.14 18.28
N GLU A 232 3.04 18.50 17.32
CA GLU A 232 1.69 17.99 17.18
C GLU A 232 1.61 16.84 16.16
N PRO A 233 0.88 15.75 16.45
CA PRO A 233 0.67 14.67 15.50
C PRO A 233 -0.10 15.12 14.24
N ALA A 234 0.22 14.52 13.08
CA ALA A 234 -0.53 14.69 11.83
C ALA A 234 -0.71 16.14 11.30
N THR A 235 0.20 17.05 11.65
CA THR A 235 0.23 18.43 11.10
C THR A 235 1.18 18.57 9.90
N ARG A 236 2.10 17.62 9.73
CA ARG A 236 3.06 17.56 8.64
C ARG A 236 3.11 16.16 8.05
N PHE A 237 3.28 16.11 6.73
CA PHE A 237 3.40 14.88 5.96
C PHE A 237 4.66 14.96 5.12
N GLU A 238 5.38 13.84 5.06
CA GLU A 238 6.55 13.65 4.21
C GLU A 238 6.33 12.44 3.31
N GLN A 239 6.89 12.49 2.11
CA GLN A 239 6.89 11.37 1.18
C GLN A 239 8.23 10.65 1.33
N CYS A 240 8.18 9.41 1.76
CA CYS A 240 9.37 8.58 1.83
C CYS A 240 9.72 8.06 0.43
N PRO A 241 11.01 8.02 0.06
CA PRO A 241 11.42 7.47 -1.21
C PRO A 241 11.03 5.99 -1.30
N GLU A 242 10.79 5.52 -2.52
CA GLU A 242 10.62 4.10 -2.78
C GLU A 242 11.91 3.34 -2.45
N GLY A 243 11.76 2.10 -1.98
CA GLY A 243 12.87 1.24 -1.59
C GLY A 243 12.46 -0.23 -1.58
N PRO A 244 13.39 -1.12 -1.21
CA PRO A 244 13.07 -2.55 -1.12
C PRO A 244 12.00 -2.80 -0.05
N PRO A 245 11.18 -3.86 -0.18
CA PRO A 245 10.17 -4.18 0.81
C PRO A 245 10.78 -4.31 2.21
N TRP A 246 10.12 -3.69 3.20
CA TRP A 246 10.46 -3.86 4.59
C TRP A 246 10.34 -5.33 5.00
N LEU A 247 11.48 -5.93 5.35
CA LEU A 247 11.57 -7.25 5.92
C LEU A 247 12.41 -7.14 7.20
N PRO A 248 11.79 -7.28 8.39
CA PRO A 248 12.53 -7.17 9.64
C PRO A 248 13.75 -8.07 9.67
N ASN A 249 14.90 -7.47 10.00
CA ASN A 249 16.21 -8.11 10.05
C ASN A 249 16.78 -8.61 8.71
N ALA A 250 16.09 -8.37 7.58
CA ALA A 250 16.55 -8.80 6.25
C ALA A 250 16.80 -7.62 5.29
N GLY A 251 16.08 -6.51 5.42
CA GLY A 251 16.31 -5.31 4.61
C GLY A 251 15.12 -4.37 4.52
N GLY A 252 15.33 -3.25 3.81
CA GLY A 252 14.35 -2.18 3.64
C GLY A 252 14.14 -1.34 4.90
N LEU A 253 13.30 -0.32 4.76
CA LEU A 253 12.85 0.52 5.85
C LEU A 253 11.33 0.45 5.98
N PRO A 254 10.76 0.51 7.20
CA PRO A 254 9.31 0.37 7.42
C PRO A 254 8.44 1.42 6.73
N HIS A 255 9.04 2.51 6.24
CA HIS A 255 8.29 3.61 5.64
C HIS A 255 8.65 3.86 4.17
N GLU A 256 9.51 3.04 3.54
CA GLU A 256 9.87 3.19 2.12
C GLU A 256 8.63 3.12 1.22
N GLY A 257 8.44 4.12 0.36
CA GLY A 257 7.25 4.23 -0.50
C GLY A 257 5.98 4.72 0.20
N HIS A 258 6.07 5.24 1.43
CA HIS A 258 4.90 5.72 2.16
C HIS A 258 4.73 7.24 2.14
N THR A 259 3.50 7.68 2.34
CA THR A 259 3.23 8.96 2.98
C THR A 259 3.33 8.78 4.50
N LEU A 260 4.16 9.58 5.16
CA LEU A 260 4.48 9.48 6.58
C LEU A 260 4.10 10.76 7.32
N THR A 261 3.57 10.65 8.54
CA THR A 261 3.56 11.73 9.52
C THR A 261 4.36 11.33 10.75
N ARG A 262 5.14 12.28 11.29
CA ARG A 262 6.00 12.05 12.45
C ARG A 262 5.99 13.22 13.41
N TRP A 263 6.07 12.92 14.71
CA TRP A 263 6.11 13.92 15.77
C TRP A 263 6.97 13.44 16.93
N ARG A 264 7.26 14.34 17.87
CA ARG A 264 8.01 14.02 19.09
C ARG A 264 7.21 14.38 20.33
N ARG A 265 7.20 13.49 21.32
CA ARG A 265 6.61 13.74 22.64
C ARG A 265 7.41 13.02 23.71
N GLY A 266 7.78 13.72 24.79
CA GLY A 266 8.45 13.12 25.95
C GLY A 266 9.78 12.43 25.63
N GLY A 267 10.53 12.92 24.65
CA GLY A 267 11.79 12.30 24.22
C GLY A 267 11.61 11.04 23.37
N ILE A 268 10.38 10.73 22.93
CA ILE A 268 10.07 9.63 22.01
C ILE A 268 9.65 10.21 20.66
N ASP A 269 10.16 9.60 19.61
CA ASP A 269 9.82 9.87 18.22
C ASP A 269 8.74 8.88 17.80
N TYR A 270 7.67 9.38 17.19
CA TYR A 270 6.54 8.58 16.74
C TYR A 270 6.33 8.79 15.24
N ALA A 271 5.88 7.74 14.57
CA ALA A 271 5.63 7.72 13.14
C ALA A 271 4.35 6.94 12.83
N VAL A 272 3.54 7.47 11.91
CA VAL A 272 2.44 6.74 11.27
C VAL A 272 2.55 6.96 9.77
N SER A 273 2.62 5.88 9.01
CA SER A 273 2.71 5.94 7.57
C SER A 273 1.71 5.01 6.90
N ILE A 274 1.37 5.32 5.66
CA ILE A 274 0.51 4.52 4.80
C ILE A 274 1.12 4.48 3.41
N GLU A 275 1.07 3.33 2.77
CA GLU A 275 1.71 3.11 1.47
C GLU A 275 1.14 4.01 0.36
N GLY A 276 2.05 4.43 -0.51
CA GLY A 276 1.79 5.23 -1.69
C GLY A 276 1.74 6.73 -1.42
N PHE A 277 1.49 7.45 -2.51
CA PHE A 277 1.47 8.91 -2.55
C PHE A 277 0.11 9.40 -3.05
N GLY A 278 -0.29 10.60 -2.62
CA GLY A 278 -1.50 11.24 -3.15
C GLY A 278 -2.20 12.14 -2.14
N ALA A 279 -3.16 12.93 -2.64
CA ALA A 279 -3.87 13.93 -1.84
C ALA A 279 -4.75 13.32 -0.73
N THR A 280 -5.16 12.05 -0.87
CA THR A 280 -6.05 11.36 0.06
C THR A 280 -5.35 10.75 1.27
N ARG A 281 -4.03 10.49 1.20
CA ARG A 281 -3.25 9.82 2.26
C ARG A 281 -3.20 10.63 3.56
N PRO A 282 -2.95 11.95 3.52
CA PRO A 282 -2.97 12.78 4.72
C PRO A 282 -4.28 12.70 5.52
N GLU A 283 -5.42 12.43 4.87
CA GLU A 283 -6.70 12.28 5.57
C GLU A 283 -6.78 10.98 6.37
N VAL A 284 -6.37 9.86 5.76
CA VAL A 284 -6.31 8.56 6.42
C VAL A 284 -5.31 8.60 7.58
N LEU A 285 -4.13 9.18 7.36
CA LEU A 285 -3.12 9.36 8.42
C LEU A 285 -3.65 10.21 9.57
N ARG A 286 -4.31 11.35 9.30
CA ARG A 286 -4.96 12.16 10.35
C ARG A 286 -5.98 11.35 11.15
N HIS A 287 -6.75 10.49 10.49
CA HIS A 287 -7.73 9.67 11.19
C HIS A 287 -7.06 8.60 12.06
N LEU A 288 -6.07 7.88 11.53
CA LEU A 288 -5.30 6.88 12.28
C LEU A 288 -4.61 7.51 13.49
N THR A 289 -3.91 8.64 13.30
CA THR A 289 -3.19 9.33 14.36
C THR A 289 -4.12 9.85 15.48
N ARG A 290 -5.31 10.37 15.13
CA ARG A 290 -6.32 10.79 16.13
C ARG A 290 -6.89 9.63 16.94
N ASN A 291 -6.81 8.41 16.41
CA ASN A 291 -7.25 7.19 17.05
C ASN A 291 -6.09 6.41 17.71
N LEU A 292 -4.98 7.09 18.01
CA LEU A 292 -3.94 6.54 18.86
C LEU A 292 -4.23 6.84 20.33
N SER A 293 -4.17 5.81 21.15
CA SER A 293 -3.96 5.93 22.59
C SER A 293 -2.47 5.81 22.88
N TYR A 294 -1.99 6.39 23.98
CA TYR A 294 -0.61 6.19 24.42
C TYR A 294 -0.64 5.38 25.71
N VAL A 295 0.00 4.22 25.69
CA VAL A 295 0.12 3.35 26.87
C VAL A 295 1.46 3.61 27.53
N ASP A 296 1.44 3.85 28.84
CA ASP A 296 2.65 4.14 29.62
C ASP A 296 3.40 2.87 30.00
N ALA A 297 4.70 2.99 30.26
CA ALA A 297 5.54 1.87 30.67
C ALA A 297 5.23 1.36 32.09
N ALA A 298 4.75 2.25 32.96
CA ALA A 298 4.26 1.93 34.29
C ALA A 298 2.73 1.73 34.18
N GLY A 299 2.30 0.48 34.16
CA GLY A 299 0.87 0.12 34.19
C GLY A 299 0.19 0.51 35.50
#